data_AF-A0A9E4A8Y2-F1
#
_entry.id   AF-A0A9E4A8Y2-F1
#
_cell.length_a   1.000
_cell.length_b   1.000
_cell.length_c   1.000
_cell.angle_alpha   90.00
_cell.angle_beta   90.00
_cell.angle_gamma   90.00
#
_symmetry.space_group_name_H-M   'P 1'
#
loop_
_entity.id
_entity.type
_entity.pdbx_description
1 polymer ?
#
loop_
_entity_poly.entity_id
_entity_poly.type
_entity_poly.pdbx_seq_one_letter_code
_entity_poly.pdbx_strand_id
1 'polypeptide(L)'
;MINGKITTHREAIIGLEVIGSNQKREKVEAVIDTGFNGYLTLPNNLINSLNLQQAGSRRVTLGDGNIVVLEMYFAKVLWHGQERRYLLYKQTVEH
;
A
#
# COMPACT_ATOMS: atom_id res chain seq x y z
N MET A 1 -3.99 18.71 0.67
CA MET A 1 -2.52 18.67 0.44
C MET A 1 -1.97 17.48 1.22
N ILE A 2 -1.05 16.70 0.66
CA ILE A 2 -0.36 15.62 1.39
C ILE A 2 1.06 16.11 1.63
N ASN A 3 1.49 16.10 2.89
CA ASN A 3 2.84 16.49 3.28
C ASN A 3 3.65 15.23 3.59
N GLY A 4 4.91 15.22 3.18
CA GLY A 4 5.85 14.15 3.45
C GLY A 4 7.06 14.65 4.23
N LYS A 5 7.92 13.71 4.62
CA LYS A 5 9.22 13.98 5.24
C LYS A 5 10.29 13.08 4.62
N ILE A 6 11.54 13.51 4.69
CA ILE A 6 12.69 12.67 4.35
C ILE A 6 13.26 12.10 5.64
N THR A 7 13.45 10.78 5.69
CA THR A 7 14.06 10.11 6.85
C THR A 7 15.58 10.26 6.86
N THR A 8 16.23 9.93 7.97
CA THR A 8 17.70 9.86 8.06
C THR A 8 18.30 8.83 7.10
N HIS A 9 17.52 7.83 6.68
CA HIS A 9 17.89 6.82 5.69
C HIS A 9 17.64 7.28 4.24
N ARG A 10 17.31 8.56 4.03
CA ARG A 10 17.03 9.18 2.72
C ARG A 10 15.79 8.63 2.03
N GLU A 11 14.84 8.08 2.78
CA GLU A 11 13.55 7.66 2.25
C GLU A 11 12.57 8.84 2.27
N ALA A 12 11.90 9.08 1.15
CA ALA A 12 10.77 10.00 1.11
C ALA A 12 9.52 9.28 1.56
N ILE A 13 8.90 9.72 2.66
CA ILE A 13 7.72 9.07 3.23
C ILE A 13 6.54 10.03 3.33
N ILE A 14 5.35 9.51 3.06
CA ILE A 14 4.06 10.23 3.19
C ILE A 14 3.12 9.46 4.11
N GLY A 15 2.34 10.20 4.89
CA GLY A 15 1.25 9.63 5.69
C GLY A 15 -0.03 9.54 4.86
N LEU A 16 -0.62 8.35 4.80
CA LEU A 16 -1.92 8.10 4.16
C LEU A 16 -2.90 7.54 5.18
N GLU A 17 -4.18 7.86 5.05
CA GLU A 17 -5.25 7.19 5.78
C GLU A 17 -5.91 6.17 4.85
N VAL A 18 -5.86 4.89 5.25
CA VAL A 18 -6.53 3.80 4.54
C VAL A 18 -7.79 3.43 5.31
N ILE A 19 -8.89 3.30 4.57
CA ILE A 19 -10.22 3.06 5.12
C ILE A 19 -10.65 1.67 4.65
N GLY A 20 -10.89 0.81 5.64
CA GLY A 20 -11.29 -0.58 5.48
C GLY A 20 -12.75 -0.75 5.09
N SER A 21 -13.12 -1.97 4.71
CA SER A 21 -14.52 -2.30 4.40
C SER A 21 -15.41 -2.16 5.65
N ASN A 22 -14.83 -2.40 6.82
CA ASN A 22 -15.42 -2.23 8.15
C ASN A 22 -15.46 -0.76 8.63
N GLN A 23 -15.20 0.22 7.76
CA GLN A 23 -15.07 1.65 8.08
C GLN A 23 -13.94 1.99 9.07
N LYS A 24 -13.11 1.01 9.45
CA LYS A 24 -11.92 1.27 10.25
C LYS A 24 -10.94 2.11 9.44
N ARG A 25 -10.31 3.09 10.10
CA ARG A 25 -9.30 3.96 9.50
C ARG A 25 -7.96 3.65 10.14
N GLU A 26 -6.93 3.42 9.32
CA GLU A 26 -5.55 3.23 9.78
C GLU A 26 -4.66 4.24 9.07
N LYS A 27 -3.79 4.89 9.84
CA LYS A 27 -2.73 5.74 9.29
C LYS A 27 -1.55 4.85 8.92
N VAL A 28 -1.05 5.01 7.70
CA VAL A 28 0.10 4.27 7.17
C VAL A 28 1.16 5.26 6.72
N GLU A 29 2.42 5.02 7.09
CA GLU A 29 3.55 5.70 6.47
C GLU A 29 3.98 4.87 5.25
N ALA A 30 3.96 5.50 4.07
CA ALA A 30 4.33 4.85 2.82
C ALA A 30 5.60 5.50 2.27
N VAL A 31 6.55 4.67 1.84
CA VAL A 31 7.73 5.11 1.09
C VAL A 31 7.34 5.43 -0.35
N ILE A 32 7.79 6.57 -0.86
CA ILE A 32 7.70 6.90 -2.28
C ILE A 32 8.86 6.18 -2.99
N ASP A 33 8.51 5.14 -3.76
CA ASP A 33 9.45 4.39 -4.58
C ASP A 33 9.19 4.67 -6.06
N THR A 34 10.10 5.43 -6.69
CA THR A 34 10.02 5.75 -8.13
C THR A 34 10.45 4.61 -9.04
N GLY A 35 11.09 3.56 -8.51
CA GLY A 35 11.42 2.33 -9.21
C GLY A 35 10.26 1.34 -9.25
N PHE A 36 9.21 1.57 -8.45
CA PHE A 36 8.04 0.72 -8.37
C PHE A 36 6.86 1.28 -9.17
N ASN A 37 6.35 0.49 -10.12
CA ASN A 37 5.23 0.87 -11.00
C ASN A 37 3.88 0.27 -10.56
N GLY A 38 3.80 -0.15 -9.30
CA GLY A 38 2.64 -0.82 -8.71
C GLY A 38 1.68 0.10 -7.97
N TYR A 39 0.91 -0.50 -7.06
CA TYR A 39 0.03 0.20 -6.13
C TYR A 39 0.61 0.16 -4.72
N LEU A 40 0.14 1.04 -3.82
CA LEU A 40 0.51 0.99 -2.40
C LEU A 40 0.44 -0.44 -1.86
N THR A 41 1.51 -0.86 -1.20
CA THR A 41 1.66 -2.18 -0.57
C THR A 41 1.34 -2.06 0.91
N LEU A 42 0.63 -3.05 1.47
CA LEU A 42 0.34 -3.12 2.91
C LEU A 42 0.76 -4.47 3.50
N PRO A 43 1.28 -4.50 4.73
CA PRO A 43 1.54 -5.73 5.45
C PRO A 43 0.23 -6.45 5.83
N ASN A 44 0.33 -7.77 6.01
CA ASN A 44 -0.82 -8.65 6.23
C ASN A 44 -1.66 -8.27 7.47
N ASN A 45 -1.02 -7.76 8.53
CA ASN A 45 -1.71 -7.30 9.74
C ASN A 45 -2.64 -6.12 9.45
N LEU A 46 -2.24 -5.16 8.61
CA LEU A 46 -3.08 -4.03 8.23
C LEU A 46 -4.21 -4.44 7.31
N ILE A 47 -3.96 -5.35 6.35
CA ILE A 47 -5.00 -5.94 5.50
C ILE A 47 -6.11 -6.57 6.36
N ASN A 48 -5.73 -7.38 7.35
CA ASN A 48 -6.66 -8.04 8.26
C ASN A 48 -7.39 -7.04 9.16
N SER A 49 -6.66 -6.08 9.74
CA SER A 49 -7.21 -5.02 10.60
C SER A 49 -8.30 -4.19 9.89
N LEU A 50 -8.06 -3.86 8.63
CA LEU A 50 -8.96 -3.07 7.78
C LEU A 50 -10.05 -3.94 7.11
N ASN A 51 -10.04 -5.26 7.33
CA ASN A 51 -10.96 -6.20 6.68
C ASN A 51 -11.03 -6.00 5.15
N LEU A 52 -9.87 -5.83 4.50
CA LEU A 52 -9.86 -5.51 3.07
C LEU A 52 -10.38 -6.69 2.23
N GLN A 53 -11.20 -6.38 1.23
CA GLN A 53 -11.73 -7.38 0.32
C GLN A 53 -10.68 -7.74 -0.74
N GLN A 54 -10.35 -9.02 -0.87
CA GLN A 54 -9.46 -9.50 -1.93
C GLN A 54 -10.12 -9.30 -3.30
N ALA A 55 -9.35 -8.72 -4.22
CA ALA A 55 -9.77 -8.40 -5.58
C ALA A 55 -9.19 -9.37 -6.63
N GLY A 56 -8.10 -10.07 -6.29
CA GLY A 56 -7.44 -11.03 -7.17
C GLY A 56 -5.96 -11.15 -6.85
N SER A 57 -5.17 -11.54 -7.85
CA SER A 57 -3.71 -11.61 -7.76
C SER A 57 -3.05 -11.17 -9.06
N ARG A 58 -1.77 -10.81 -9.01
CA ARG A 58 -0.98 -10.37 -10.17
C ARG A 58 0.45 -10.92 -10.11
N ARG A 59 0.97 -11.36 -11.25
CA ARG A 59 2.40 -11.65 -11.42
C ARG A 59 3.18 -10.34 -11.51
N VAL A 60 4.20 -10.19 -10.67
CA VAL A 60 5.05 -9.00 -10.57
C VAL A 60 6.51 -9.44 -10.63
N THR A 61 7.32 -8.69 -11.37
CA THR A 61 8.79 -8.84 -11.36
C THR A 61 9.38 -7.93 -10.29
N LEU A 62 10.12 -8.50 -9.35
CA LEU A 62 10.81 -7.79 -8.29
C LEU A 62 12.10 -7.12 -8.81
N GLY A 63 12.71 -6.27 -7.98
CA GLY A 63 13.94 -5.56 -8.33
C GLY A 63 15.15 -6.47 -8.59
N ASP A 64 15.12 -7.70 -8.07
CA ASP A 64 16.12 -8.75 -8.30
C ASP A 64 15.84 -9.59 -9.57
N GLY A 65 14.76 -9.30 -10.30
CA GLY A 65 14.32 -10.03 -11.48
C GLY A 65 13.43 -11.26 -11.21
N ASN A 66 13.22 -11.64 -9.96
CA ASN A 66 12.33 -12.76 -9.62
C ASN A 66 10.86 -12.40 -9.91
N ILE A 67 10.08 -13.40 -10.32
CA ILE A 67 8.64 -13.23 -10.53
C ILE A 67 7.89 -13.82 -9.35
N VAL A 68 7.09 -12.99 -8.68
CA VAL A 68 6.21 -13.39 -7.59
C VAL A 68 4.74 -13.16 -7.95
N VAL A 69 3.83 -13.79 -7.22
CA VAL A 69 2.39 -13.54 -7.30
C VAL A 69 1.98 -12.73 -6.08
N LEU A 70 1.53 -11.49 -6.29
CA LEU A 70 1.02 -10.63 -5.23
C LEU A 70 -0.50 -10.67 -5.18
N GLU A 71 -1.04 -10.78 -3.97
CA GLU A 71 -2.47 -10.64 -3.72
C GLU A 71 -2.88 -9.17 -3.79
N MET A 72 -4.03 -8.89 -4.42
CA MET A 72 -4.60 -7.56 -4.59
C MET A 72 -5.84 -7.38 -3.74
N TYR A 73 -6.02 -6.18 -3.18
CA TYR A 73 -7.14 -5.86 -2.30
C TYR A 73 -7.77 -4.51 -2.67
N PHE A 74 -9.08 -4.37 -2.49
CA PHE A 74 -9.73 -3.07 -2.57
C PHE A 74 -9.64 -2.34 -1.24
N ALA A 75 -9.29 -1.05 -1.30
CA ALA A 75 -9.39 -0.14 -0.18
C ALA A 75 -9.82 1.25 -0.64
N LYS A 76 -10.34 2.03 0.30
CA LYS A 76 -10.44 3.48 0.13
C LYS A 76 -9.21 4.13 0.76
N VAL A 77 -8.67 5.15 0.12
CA VAL A 77 -7.57 5.96 0.63
C VAL A 77 -8.03 7.41 0.65
N LEU A 78 -7.75 8.12 1.75
CA LEU A 78 -7.98 9.55 1.83
C LEU A 78 -6.87 10.28 1.06
N TRP A 79 -7.16 10.63 -0.20
CA TRP A 79 -6.22 11.26 -1.10
C TRP A 79 -6.54 12.74 -1.27
N HIS A 80 -5.66 13.63 -0.81
CA HIS A 80 -5.88 15.08 -0.74
C HIS A 80 -7.23 15.47 -0.08
N GLY A 81 -7.65 14.74 0.95
CA GLY A 81 -8.91 14.99 1.66
C GLY A 81 -10.15 14.39 0.98
N GLN A 82 -9.99 13.63 -0.10
CA GLN A 82 -11.08 12.93 -0.77
C GLN A 82 -10.91 11.41 -0.65
N GLU A 83 -11.97 10.71 -0.27
CA GLU A 83 -11.96 9.25 -0.30
C GLU A 83 -11.94 8.78 -1.76
N ARG A 84 -10.94 7.96 -2.10
CA ARG A 84 -10.80 7.36 -3.43
C ARG A 84 -10.55 5.88 -3.30
N ARG A 85 -11.17 5.08 -4.17
CA ARG A 85 -11.00 3.62 -4.17
C ARG A 85 -9.81 3.25 -5.04
N TYR A 86 -8.91 2.43 -4.48
CA TYR A 86 -7.74 1.91 -5.17
C TYR A 86 -7.62 0.40 -4.97
N LEU A 87 -6.84 -0.23 -5.85
CA LEU A 87 -6.23 -1.53 -5.58
C LEU A 87 -4.98 -1.31 -4.73
N LEU A 88 -4.71 -2.23 -3.82
CA LEU A 88 -3.49 -2.30 -3.01
C LEU A 88 -2.89 -3.69 -3.16
N TYR A 89 -1.57 -3.81 -3.02
CA TYR A 89 -0.91 -5.11 -2.93
C TYR A 89 -0.68 -5.52 -1.49
N LYS A 90 -0.70 -6.83 -1.23
CA LYS A 90 -0.11 -7.37 -0.01
C LYS A 90 1.39 -7.38 -0.14
N GLN A 91 2.06 -6.79 0.84
CA GLN A 91 3.50 -6.87 0.99
C GLN A 91 3.90 -8.32 1.26
N THR A 92 4.73 -8.87 0.39
CA THR A 92 5.45 -10.13 0.61
C THR A 92 6.75 -9.82 1.34
N VAL A 93 7.15 -10.70 2.26
CA VAL A 93 8.48 -10.62 2.88
C VAL A 93 9.48 -11.03 1.81
N GLU A 94 10.43 -10.17 1.47
CA GLU A 94 11.59 -10.56 0.66
C GLU A 94 12.41 -11.57 1.48
N HIS A 95 12.77 -12.70 0.86
CA HIS A 95 13.67 -13.70 1.43
C HIS A 95 15.09 -13.44 0.97
#